data_AF-A0A7Z9IWW9-F1
#
_entry.id   AF-A0A7Z9IWW9-F1
#
_cell.length_a   1.000
_cell.length_b   1.000
_cell.length_c   1.000
_cell.angle_alpha   90.00
_cell.angle_beta   90.00
_cell.angle_gamma   90.00
#
_symmetry.space_group_name_H-M   'P 1'
#
loop_
_entity.id
_entity.type
_entity.pdbx_description
1 polymer ?
#
loop_
_entity_poly.entity_id
_entity_poly.type
_entity_poly.pdbx_seq_one_letter_code
_entity_poly.pdbx_strand_id
1 'polypeptide(L)'
;CCLLGRLNPSVVIGFGGYASLPMMLAANFSSTATAIHEQNALLGRANRLLSRKVRKIATSYKQMQHMPKSARANVVYTGMPVRNSVEALRETPYPELNERNIIELLVFGGS
;
A
#
# COMPACT_ATOMS: atom_id res chain seq x y z
N CYS A 1 5.93 14.59 -24.73
CA CYS A 1 5.24 13.27 -24.82
C CYS A 1 5.60 12.35 -23.65
N CYS A 2 5.30 12.73 -22.41
CA CYS A 2 5.47 11.83 -21.24
C CYS A 2 4.22 10.93 -21.09
N LEU A 3 4.37 9.73 -20.51
CA LEU A 3 3.27 8.79 -20.27
C LEU A 3 2.08 9.44 -19.56
N LEU A 4 2.33 10.31 -18.58
CA LEU A 4 1.29 11.07 -17.88
C LEU A 4 0.46 11.95 -18.82
N GLY A 5 1.11 12.64 -19.78
CA GLY A 5 0.39 13.47 -20.74
C GLY A 5 -0.41 12.67 -21.77
N ARG A 6 0.02 11.43 -22.07
CA ARG A 6 -0.73 10.53 -22.97
C ARG A 6 -1.94 9.90 -22.29
N LEU A 7 -1.79 9.48 -21.03
CA LEU A 7 -2.87 8.87 -20.26
C LEU A 7 -3.85 9.89 -19.70
N ASN A 8 -3.38 11.13 -19.48
CA ASN A 8 -4.13 12.22 -18.86
C ASN A 8 -4.95 11.77 -17.63
N PRO A 9 -4.32 11.09 -16.63
CA PRO A 9 -5.05 10.52 -15.53
C PRO A 9 -5.57 11.62 -14.60
N SER A 10 -6.78 11.43 -14.06
CA SER A 10 -7.30 12.32 -13.02
C SER A 10 -6.58 12.13 -11.67
N VAL A 11 -6.11 10.91 -11.40
CA VAL A 11 -5.42 10.53 -10.16
C VAL A 11 -4.34 9.50 -10.45
N VAL A 12 -3.21 9.59 -9.72
CA VAL A 12 -2.16 8.57 -9.72
C VAL A 12 -1.96 8.04 -8.29
N ILE A 13 -1.96 6.71 -8.14
CA ILE A 13 -1.80 6.04 -6.84
C ILE A 13 -0.52 5.20 -6.86
N GLY A 14 0.36 5.44 -5.88
CA GLY A 14 1.61 4.70 -5.72
C GLY A 14 1.54 3.71 -4.55
N PHE A 15 1.96 2.47 -4.75
CA PHE A 15 2.02 1.44 -3.71
C PHE A 15 3.44 1.24 -3.14
N GLY A 16 4.33 2.23 -3.33
CA GLY A 16 5.72 2.18 -2.87
C GLY A 16 6.68 1.48 -3.83
N GLY A 17 7.90 1.22 -3.35
CA GLY A 17 9.01 0.67 -4.14
C GLY A 17 9.77 1.71 -4.97
N TYR A 18 11.01 1.38 -5.35
CA TYR A 18 11.86 2.25 -6.18
C TYR A 18 11.26 2.50 -7.58
N ALA A 19 10.62 1.48 -8.16
CA ALA A 19 10.04 1.55 -9.49
C ALA A 19 8.88 2.58 -9.60
N SER A 20 8.11 2.81 -8.54
CA SER A 20 6.99 3.77 -8.58
C SER A 20 7.43 5.23 -8.38
N LEU A 21 8.65 5.45 -7.84
CA LEU A 21 9.10 6.78 -7.44
C LEU A 21 9.17 7.79 -8.60
N PRO A 22 9.75 7.48 -9.79
CA PRO A 22 9.82 8.45 -10.88
C PRO A 22 8.44 8.89 -11.39
N MET A 23 7.51 7.95 -11.53
CA MET A 23 6.14 8.23 -11.96
C MET A 23 5.39 9.09 -10.92
N MET A 24 5.53 8.77 -9.64
CA MET A 24 4.91 9.55 -8.56
C MET A 24 5.49 10.96 -8.45
N LEU A 25 6.80 11.12 -8.66
CA LEU A 25 7.43 12.44 -8.71
C LEU A 25 6.92 13.25 -9.89
N ALA A 26 6.90 12.66 -11.09
CA ALA A 26 6.37 13.32 -12.28
C ALA A 26 4.89 13.73 -12.09
N ALA A 27 4.08 12.87 -11.46
CA ALA A 27 2.69 13.17 -11.14
C ALA A 27 2.58 14.33 -10.14
N ASN A 28 3.42 14.37 -9.09
CA ASN A 28 3.46 15.47 -8.11
C ASN A 28 3.91 16.82 -8.70
N PHE A 29 4.73 16.81 -9.76
CA PHE A 29 5.15 18.02 -10.47
C PHE A 29 4.16 18.44 -11.56
N SER A 30 3.28 17.54 -11.98
CA SER A 30 2.10 17.86 -12.77
C SER A 30 0.94 18.29 -11.86
N SER A 31 -0.07 18.97 -12.37
CA SER A 31 -1.29 19.29 -11.60
C SER A 31 -2.20 18.08 -11.33
N THR A 32 -1.69 16.86 -11.45
CA THR A 32 -2.43 15.60 -11.25
C THR A 32 -2.54 15.29 -9.77
N ALA A 33 -3.73 14.88 -9.31
CA ALA A 33 -3.90 14.46 -7.92
C ALA A 33 -3.14 13.14 -7.63
N THR A 34 -2.44 13.08 -6.50
CA THR A 34 -1.64 11.91 -6.13
C THR A 34 -2.02 11.37 -4.76
N ALA A 35 -1.95 10.05 -4.63
CA ALA A 35 -2.05 9.35 -3.35
C ALA A 35 -1.02 8.22 -3.27
N ILE A 36 -0.68 7.79 -2.07
CA ILE A 36 0.14 6.59 -1.84
C ILE A 36 -0.56 5.64 -0.89
N HIS A 37 -0.25 4.36 -0.99
CA HIS A 37 -0.60 3.34 -0.01
C HIS A 37 0.68 2.75 0.60
N GLU A 38 0.72 2.66 1.93
CA GLU A 38 1.80 2.00 2.66
C GLU A 38 1.28 0.73 3.34
N GLN A 39 1.91 -0.36 2.95
CA GLN A 39 1.57 -1.72 3.35
C GLN A 39 2.20 -2.10 4.68
N ASN A 40 3.36 -1.53 5.01
CA ASN A 40 4.14 -1.87 6.19
C ASN A 40 3.77 -0.99 7.40
N ALA A 41 4.10 -1.45 8.61
CA ALA A 41 3.95 -0.63 9.83
C ALA A 41 5.00 0.50 9.94
N LEU A 42 6.11 0.37 9.21
CA LEU A 42 7.14 1.38 9.07
C LEU A 42 6.99 2.05 7.70
N LEU A 43 6.88 3.38 7.69
CA LEU A 43 6.81 4.10 6.42
C LEU A 43 8.12 3.93 5.63
N GLY A 44 8.02 3.34 4.43
CA GLY A 44 9.17 3.09 3.57
C GLY A 44 9.84 4.38 3.08
N ARG A 45 11.12 4.32 2.72
CA ARG A 45 11.90 5.51 2.32
C ARG A 45 11.30 6.26 1.13
N ALA A 46 10.86 5.54 0.10
CA ALA A 46 10.22 6.13 -1.08
C ALA A 46 8.88 6.81 -0.73
N ASN A 47 8.01 6.12 0.01
CA ASN A 47 6.75 6.67 0.48
C ASN A 47 6.94 7.86 1.43
N ARG A 48 7.97 7.82 2.29
CA ARG A 48 8.33 8.93 3.17
C ARG A 48 8.76 10.16 2.39
N LEU A 49 9.54 10.00 1.32
CA LEU A 49 9.91 11.11 0.43
C LEU A 49 8.68 11.74 -0.23
N LEU A 50 7.72 10.93 -0.67
CA LEU A 50 6.50 11.37 -1.35
C LEU A 50 5.43 11.92 -0.39
N SER A 51 5.42 11.47 0.87
CA SER A 51 4.35 11.73 1.86
C SER A 51 4.00 13.21 2.07
N ARG A 52 4.94 14.12 1.84
CA ARG A 52 4.74 15.56 2.05
C ARG A 52 4.04 16.26 0.88
N LYS A 53 3.99 15.62 -0.30
CA LYS A 53 3.46 16.21 -1.53
C LYS A 53 2.15 15.57 -2.00
N VAL A 54 1.88 14.33 -1.57
CA VAL A 54 0.66 13.62 -1.94
C VAL A 54 -0.56 14.13 -1.18
N ARG A 55 -1.73 14.06 -1.82
CA ARG A 55 -2.99 14.54 -1.23
C ARG A 55 -3.49 13.61 -0.13
N LYS A 56 -3.30 12.30 -0.27
CA LYS A 56 -3.71 11.29 0.70
C LYS A 56 -2.69 10.16 0.84
N ILE A 57 -2.62 9.59 2.04
CA ILE A 57 -1.77 8.46 2.39
C ILE A 57 -2.67 7.39 3.00
N ALA A 58 -2.94 6.33 2.25
CA ALA A 58 -3.66 5.16 2.71
C ALA A 58 -2.72 4.24 3.51
N THR A 59 -3.17 3.71 4.64
CA THR A 59 -2.34 2.85 5.50
C THR A 59 -3.01 1.53 5.85
N SER A 60 -2.21 0.46 5.89
CA SER A 60 -2.65 -0.85 6.38
C SER A 60 -2.70 -0.96 7.90
N TYR A 61 -1.96 -0.09 8.60
CA TYR A 61 -1.88 -0.06 10.07
C TYR A 61 -2.43 1.26 10.62
N LYS A 62 -3.12 1.19 11.77
CA LYS A 62 -3.65 2.37 12.47
C LYS A 62 -2.55 3.26 13.02
N GLN A 63 -1.46 2.65 13.48
CA GLN A 63 -0.28 3.34 13.98
C GLN A 63 0.89 3.06 13.05
N MET A 64 1.55 4.14 12.62
CA MET A 64 2.61 4.11 11.64
C MET A 64 3.83 4.85 12.18
N GLN A 65 4.99 4.19 12.13
CA GLN A 65 6.24 4.83 12.53
C GLN A 65 6.87 5.59 11.36
N HIS A 66 7.72 6.56 11.68
CA HIS A 66 8.41 7.43 10.70
C HIS A 66 7.52 8.30 9.81
N MET A 67 6.23 8.42 10.12
CA MET A 67 5.33 9.36 9.45
C MET A 67 5.68 10.80 9.84
N PRO A 68 6.09 11.67 8.90
CA PRO A 68 6.36 13.07 9.18
C PRO A 68 5.13 13.77 9.77
N LYS A 69 5.32 14.63 10.78
CA LYS A 69 4.20 15.37 11.42
C LYS A 69 3.36 16.12 10.38
N SER A 70 4.01 16.72 9.37
CA SER A 70 3.36 17.46 8.29
C SER A 70 2.45 16.60 7.40
N ALA A 71 2.67 15.29 7.34
CA ALA A 71 1.92 14.37 6.48
C ALA A 71 0.75 13.70 7.22
N ARG A 72 0.69 13.79 8.56
CA ARG A 72 -0.31 13.09 9.38
C ARG A 72 -1.76 13.48 9.06
N ALA A 73 -2.01 14.74 8.71
CA ALA A 73 -3.35 15.22 8.33
C ALA A 73 -3.88 14.57 7.04
N ASN A 74 -3.00 14.00 6.21
CA ASN A 74 -3.36 13.35 4.96
C ASN A 74 -3.51 11.82 5.10
N VAL A 75 -3.28 11.27 6.29
CA VAL A 75 -3.35 9.84 6.55
C VAL A 75 -4.80 9.37 6.66
N VAL A 76 -5.11 8.26 5.99
CA VAL A 76 -6.39 7.56 6.04
C VAL A 76 -6.11 6.09 6.30
N TYR A 77 -6.68 5.55 7.37
CA TYR A 77 -6.59 4.12 7.64
C TYR A 77 -7.57 3.38 6.71
N THR A 78 -7.03 2.54 5.82
CA THR A 78 -7.82 1.78 4.84
C THR A 78 -7.71 0.28 5.03
N GLY A 79 -6.67 -0.19 5.73
CA GLY A 79 -6.31 -1.61 5.74
C GLY A 79 -5.54 -2.01 4.47
N MET A 80 -5.22 -3.30 4.40
CA MET A 80 -4.54 -3.90 3.25
C MET A 80 -5.58 -4.34 2.21
N PRO A 81 -5.53 -3.85 0.98
CA PRO A 81 -6.36 -4.41 -0.08
C PRO A 81 -5.92 -5.85 -0.34
N VAL A 82 -6.83 -6.79 -0.18
CA VAL A 82 -6.63 -8.22 -0.46
C VAL A 82 -7.52 -8.64 -1.62
N ARG A 83 -7.20 -9.76 -2.26
CA ARG A 83 -8.04 -10.32 -3.33
C ARG A 83 -9.36 -10.81 -2.73
N ASN A 84 -10.47 -10.64 -3.45
CA ASN A 84 -11.80 -11.10 -3.02
C ASN A 84 -11.81 -12.58 -2.62
N SER A 85 -11.03 -13.42 -3.31
CA SER A 85 -10.91 -14.85 -2.99
C SER A 85 -10.31 -15.12 -1.61
N VAL A 86 -9.44 -14.23 -1.12
CA VAL A 86 -8.85 -14.33 0.24
C VAL A 86 -9.81 -13.71 1.25
N GLU A 87 -10.44 -12.58 0.91
CA GLU A 87 -11.43 -11.94 1.78
C GLU A 87 -12.62 -12.87 2.08
N ALA A 88 -13.08 -13.63 1.09
CA ALA A 88 -14.16 -14.59 1.25
C ALA A 88 -13.85 -15.72 2.27
N LEU A 89 -12.56 -15.97 2.55
CA LEU A 89 -12.12 -16.99 3.50
C LEU A 89 -11.98 -16.47 4.93
N ARG A 90 -12.22 -15.18 5.17
CA ARG A 90 -12.01 -14.53 6.47
C ARG A 90 -12.77 -15.19 7.62
N GLU A 91 -14.00 -15.62 7.35
CA GLU A 91 -14.88 -16.22 8.36
C GLU A 91 -14.82 -17.76 8.35
N THR A 92 -13.98 -18.35 7.50
CA THR A 92 -13.77 -19.80 7.45
C THR A 92 -12.91 -20.22 8.64
N PRO A 93 -13.40 -21.06 9.56
CA PRO A 93 -12.60 -21.52 10.68
C PRO A 93 -11.46 -22.40 10.19
N TYR A 94 -10.33 -22.31 10.89
CA TYR A 94 -9.24 -23.24 10.67
C TYR A 94 -9.68 -24.65 11.10
N PRO A 95 -9.31 -25.72 10.36
CA PRO A 95 -9.66 -27.09 10.73
C PRO A 95 -9.16 -27.45 12.14
N GLU A 96 -9.91 -28.29 12.86
CA GLU A 96 -9.47 -28.77 14.17
C GLU A 96 -8.19 -29.59 14.06
N LEU A 97 -7.21 -29.25 14.90
CA LEU A 97 -5.97 -30.00 15.03
C LEU A 97 -6.20 -31.19 15.98
N ASN A 98 -6.23 -32.41 15.45
CA ASN A 98 -6.38 -33.65 16.22
C ASN A 98 -5.46 -34.75 15.67
N GLU A 99 -5.33 -35.86 16.40
CA GLU A 99 -4.43 -36.98 16.03
C GLU A 99 -4.77 -37.63 14.68
N ARG A 100 -5.97 -37.38 14.14
CA ARG A 100 -6.42 -37.92 12.84
C ARG A 100 -6.18 -36.97 11.67
N ASN A 101 -5.96 -35.68 11.96
CA ASN A 101 -5.80 -34.64 10.96
C ASN A 101 -4.32 -34.29 10.77
N ILE A 102 -3.87 -34.27 9.51
CA ILE A 102 -2.50 -33.91 9.17
C ILE A 102 -2.39 -32.38 9.16
N ILE A 103 -1.30 -31.84 9.74
CA ILE A 103 -0.99 -30.41 9.63
C ILE A 103 -0.47 -30.14 8.21
N GLU A 104 -1.21 -29.36 7.44
CA GLU A 104 -0.78 -28.88 6.13
C GLU A 104 0.12 -27.65 6.31
N LEU A 105 1.43 -27.85 6.14
CA LEU A 105 2.40 -26.77 6.20
C LEU A 105 2.62 -26.18 4.80
N LEU A 106 2.14 -24.96 4.59
CA LEU A 106 2.43 -24.17 3.40
C LEU A 106 3.66 -23.29 3.65
N VAL A 107 4.76 -23.60 2.96
CA VAL A 107 6.00 -22.80 3.02
C VAL A 107 6.05 -21.91 1.78
N PHE A 108 5.90 -20.60 1.98
CA PHE A 108 6.16 -19.62 0.92
C PHE A 108 7.63 -19.21 0.92
N GLY A 109 8.20 -19.04 -0.27
CA GLY A 109 9.51 -18.43 -0.46
C GLY A 109 9.41 -16.90 -0.63
N GLY A 110 10.55 -16.23 -0.43
CA GLY A 110 10.77 -14.82 -0.70
C GLY A 110 12.24 -14.48 -0.44
N SER A 111 12.87 -13.72 -1.36
CA SER A 111 14.26 -13.27 -1.26
C SER A 111 14.39 -11.99 -0.44
#